data_AF-H2Z592-F1
#
_entry.id   AF-H2Z592-F1
#
_cell.length_a   1.000
_cell.length_b   1.000
_cell.length_c   1.000
_cell.angle_alpha   90.00
_cell.angle_beta   90.00
_cell.angle_gamma   90.00
#
_symmetry.space_group_name_H-M   'P 1'
#
loop_
_entity.id
_entity.type
_entity.pdbx_description
1 polymer ?
#
loop_
_entity_poly.entity_id
_entity_poly.type
_entity_poly.pdbx_seq_one_letter_code
_entity_poly.pdbx_strand_id
1 'polypeptide(L)'
;GVLVDELSKSFQTKNKTNLHQLIRLEVGPYLYNDGKGRDIPIKELVERRHRERTNKALSTRANHKYPLANLKRTLDAPFVYTENGDTRFCCWDINKRGPLGETAFHICLLNNSTKHNMLAMEMVEVFPNLLVDIYLGDEYYGENVLHMAIANEDMSMIKFILEESKKVEERCCGSFFCPSDQKSTRVDQPDKEQPLLSKETNYSGLIYWGEYPMMFAACSMQVGAFELLLREGADIYATDSNLNNVLHMMVIHNNKEMFNLAFNHAGMDLLSQTNKQGLTPLTLCAKLGNKDMLDHILELKREISWVFGDVTCATYPLSDVDTINPTDGSINSHSALSIILSEESNEHLEMLDGLLFQLLHEKWKHYAKVQFYVKAVFFILYLVAFITAIYLQPPPPSTVISANTSLGLVNISVVDQCYLLSTSSATQIFRYVLECIVVISAVVYLVVAVLEIYNEVSFKLVGPFIVAIYNMIMGDLLRFLILYSIFLMGFSQAMYIVFRGTGHPLFSHPFQSIMGMFIITLGEFSDLYLDFEQARHPAAAKVLFVIYMVIVTVLLINMLIAMMGNTFNKIAATRWEWQRQWAKIVLVMERSVSAEHRIKKQRIYSQPDSKGNGRRFVVR
;
A
#
# COMPACT_ATOMS: atom_id res chain seq x y z
N GLY A 1 5.68 29.61 41.12
CA GLY A 1 6.56 30.58 41.82
C GLY A 1 6.37 30.46 43.31
N VAL A 2 5.40 31.18 43.87
CA VAL A 2 5.16 31.27 45.32
C VAL A 2 5.08 29.91 46.02
N LEU A 3 4.32 28.95 45.47
CA LEU A 3 4.21 27.59 46.03
C LEU A 3 5.54 26.83 46.06
N VAL A 4 6.42 27.04 45.07
CA VAL A 4 7.72 26.37 44.98
C VAL A 4 8.71 26.95 45.99
N ASP A 5 8.64 28.26 46.22
CA ASP A 5 9.45 28.94 47.23
C ASP A 5 9.05 28.50 48.64
N GLU A 6 7.75 28.40 48.90
CA GLU A 6 7.24 27.93 50.19
C GLU A 6 7.50 26.43 50.42
N LEU A 7 7.42 25.61 49.37
CA LEU A 7 7.85 24.22 49.41
C LEU A 7 9.32 24.11 49.85
N SER A 8 10.20 24.96 49.30
CA SER A 8 11.62 24.94 49.67
C SER A 8 11.82 25.27 51.16
N LYS A 9 11.01 26.17 51.73
CA LYS A 9 11.03 26.49 53.17
C LYS A 9 10.41 25.40 54.03
N SER A 10 9.34 24.75 53.58
CA SER A 10 8.68 23.68 54.33
C SER A 10 9.60 22.48 54.53
N PHE A 11 10.43 22.15 53.53
CA PHE A 11 11.47 21.13 53.65
C PHE A 11 12.58 21.50 54.64
N GLN A 12 13.01 22.76 54.66
CA GLN A 12 14.03 23.23 55.62
C GLN A 12 13.51 23.20 57.06
N THR A 13 12.24 23.56 57.25
CA THR A 13 11.61 23.66 58.58
C THR A 13 10.94 22.36 59.05
N LYS A 14 10.81 21.36 58.15
CA LYS A 14 10.04 20.12 58.34
C LYS A 14 8.58 20.34 58.74
N ASN A 15 8.02 21.50 58.44
CA ASN A 15 6.63 21.84 58.74
C ASN A 15 5.87 22.14 57.44
N LYS A 16 4.91 21.27 57.10
CA LYS A 16 4.08 21.39 55.89
C LYS A 16 2.83 22.27 56.06
N THR A 17 2.51 22.72 57.28
CA THR A 17 1.22 23.39 57.59
C THR A 17 1.01 24.66 56.77
N ASN A 18 2.04 25.52 56.71
CA ASN A 18 1.99 26.78 55.94
C ASN A 18 1.84 26.51 54.44
N LEU A 19 2.54 25.49 53.92
CA LEU A 19 2.43 25.08 52.53
C LEU A 19 1.01 24.59 52.21
N HIS A 20 0.44 23.72 53.05
CA HIS A 20 -0.92 23.21 52.84
C HIS A 20 -1.98 24.31 52.91
N GLN A 21 -1.83 25.27 53.84
CA GLN A 21 -2.69 26.46 53.88
C GLN A 21 -2.56 27.31 52.62
N LEU A 22 -1.33 27.52 52.15
CA LEU A 22 -1.08 28.28 50.93
C LEU A 22 -1.64 27.57 49.69
N ILE A 23 -1.53 26.24 49.61
CA ILE A 23 -2.15 25.43 48.55
C ILE A 23 -3.66 25.63 48.56
N ARG A 24 -4.32 25.58 49.71
CA ARG A 24 -5.78 25.84 49.79
C ARG A 24 -6.15 27.25 49.32
N LEU A 25 -5.34 28.24 49.68
CA LEU A 25 -5.60 29.64 49.35
C LEU A 25 -5.37 29.95 47.86
N GLU A 26 -4.32 29.41 47.27
CA GLU A 26 -3.93 29.69 45.88
C GLU A 26 -4.62 28.75 44.88
N VAL A 27 -4.82 27.48 45.22
CA VAL A 27 -5.41 26.46 44.32
C VAL A 27 -6.91 26.35 44.50
N GLY A 28 -7.41 26.40 45.74
CA GLY A 28 -8.83 26.24 46.07
C GLY A 28 -9.80 27.11 45.23
N PRO A 29 -9.50 28.39 44.94
CA PRO A 29 -10.36 29.25 44.10
C PRO A 29 -10.57 28.75 42.66
N TYR A 30 -9.72 27.84 42.17
CA TYR A 30 -9.80 27.25 40.83
C TYR A 30 -10.55 25.90 40.82
N LEU A 31 -10.88 25.34 41.99
CA LEU A 31 -11.53 24.04 42.12
C LEU A 31 -13.04 24.19 42.32
N TYR A 32 -13.79 23.19 41.87
CA TYR A 32 -15.20 23.07 42.26
C TYR A 32 -15.32 22.63 43.71
N ASN A 33 -16.19 23.33 44.46
CA ASN A 33 -16.59 22.94 45.82
C ASN A 33 -15.39 22.66 46.76
N ASP A 34 -14.35 23.50 46.67
CA ASP A 34 -13.11 23.36 47.45
C ASP A 34 -12.45 21.96 47.30
N GLY A 35 -12.38 21.48 46.06
CA GLY A 35 -11.74 20.20 45.70
C GLY A 35 -12.65 18.96 45.80
N LYS A 36 -13.93 19.13 46.16
CA LYS A 36 -14.91 18.03 46.10
C LYS A 36 -15.34 17.70 44.67
N GLY A 37 -15.05 18.58 43.71
CA GLY A 37 -15.37 18.38 42.30
C GLY A 37 -16.85 18.55 41.98
N ARG A 38 -17.18 18.26 40.72
CA ARG A 38 -18.52 18.35 40.13
C ARG A 38 -18.63 17.42 38.93
N ASP A 39 -19.79 16.80 38.77
CA ASP A 39 -20.14 16.07 37.55
C ASP A 39 -20.56 17.04 36.44
N ILE A 40 -19.86 16.97 35.31
CA ILE A 40 -20.10 17.78 34.13
C ILE A 40 -20.72 16.89 33.04
N PRO A 41 -21.84 17.29 32.42
CA PRO A 41 -22.40 16.55 31.29
C PRO A 41 -21.39 16.40 30.16
N ILE A 42 -21.21 15.18 29.63
CA ILE A 42 -20.26 14.93 28.52
C ILE A 42 -20.57 15.80 27.31
N LYS A 43 -21.86 16.03 27.03
CA LYS A 43 -22.34 16.94 26.00
C LYS A 43 -21.71 18.33 26.08
N GLU A 44 -21.58 18.89 27.29
CA GLU A 44 -20.99 20.22 27.48
C GLU A 44 -19.50 20.24 27.08
N LEU A 45 -18.76 19.19 27.45
CA LEU A 45 -17.34 19.03 27.09
C LEU A 45 -17.16 18.86 25.58
N VAL A 46 -18.02 18.05 24.95
CA VAL A 46 -18.03 17.83 23.50
C VAL A 46 -18.34 19.13 22.75
N GLU A 47 -19.36 19.89 23.17
CA GLU A 47 -19.72 21.17 22.55
C GLU A 47 -18.60 22.22 22.67
N ARG A 48 -17.87 22.23 23.79
CA ARG A 48 -16.71 23.10 23.97
C ARG A 48 -15.59 22.75 22.98
N ARG A 49 -15.24 21.47 22.87
CA ARG A 49 -14.23 20.96 21.93
C ARG A 49 -14.63 21.22 20.47
N HIS A 50 -15.90 21.05 20.13
CA HIS A 50 -16.43 21.38 18.80
C HIS A 50 -16.30 22.87 18.48
N ARG A 51 -16.61 23.75 19.43
CA ARG A 51 -16.40 25.21 19.29
C ARG A 51 -14.93 25.56 19.08
N GLU A 52 -14.02 24.93 19.83
CA GLU A 52 -12.58 25.13 19.68
C GLU A 52 -12.09 24.79 18.26
N ARG A 53 -12.48 23.62 17.73
CA ARG A 53 -12.17 23.22 16.35
C ARG A 53 -12.74 24.19 15.31
N THR A 54 -13.99 24.61 15.50
CA THR A 54 -14.65 25.55 14.58
C THR A 54 -13.92 26.89 14.55
N ASN A 55 -13.55 27.42 15.72
CA ASN A 55 -12.80 28.66 15.83
C ASN A 55 -11.41 28.55 15.21
N LYS A 56 -10.70 27.43 15.43
CA LYS A 56 -9.39 27.14 14.83
C LYS A 56 -9.48 27.00 13.30
N ALA A 57 -10.56 26.42 12.79
CA ALA A 57 -10.82 26.31 11.36
C ALA A 57 -11.14 27.67 10.73
N LEU A 58 -11.91 28.52 11.42
CA LEU A 58 -12.19 29.88 10.97
C LEU A 58 -10.93 30.77 10.94
N SER A 59 -10.04 30.64 11.93
CA SER A 59 -8.78 31.38 11.95
C SER A 59 -7.79 30.92 10.88
N THR A 60 -7.73 29.61 10.59
CA THR A 60 -6.91 29.06 9.49
C THR A 60 -7.52 29.31 8.10
N ARG A 61 -8.84 29.53 7.98
CA ARG A 61 -9.49 29.91 6.71
C ARG A 61 -8.96 31.23 6.13
N ALA A 62 -8.47 32.12 6.99
CA ALA A 62 -7.80 33.37 6.60
C ALA A 62 -6.41 33.15 5.96
N ASN A 63 -5.79 31.98 6.16
CA ASN A 63 -4.47 31.60 5.65
C ASN A 63 -4.57 30.27 4.88
N HIS A 64 -4.91 30.31 3.59
CA HIS A 64 -5.20 29.14 2.74
C HIS A 64 -4.18 27.97 2.83
N LYS A 65 -4.64 26.77 3.25
CA LYS A 65 -4.25 25.44 2.68
C LYS A 65 -5.00 24.21 3.26
N TYR A 66 -6.26 24.32 3.70
CA TYR A 66 -7.03 23.15 4.15
C TYR A 66 -8.12 22.73 3.14
N PRO A 67 -8.30 21.43 2.84
CA PRO A 67 -9.38 20.96 1.97
C PRO A 67 -10.76 21.28 2.57
N LEU A 68 -11.49 22.19 1.93
CA LEU A 68 -12.78 22.76 2.39
C LEU A 68 -13.95 21.75 2.45
N ALA A 69 -13.83 20.57 1.82
CA ALA A 69 -14.95 19.65 1.65
C ALA A 69 -15.31 18.86 2.94
N ASN A 70 -14.32 18.51 3.77
CA ASN A 70 -14.54 17.71 4.99
C ASN A 70 -15.02 18.56 6.18
N LEU A 71 -14.64 19.85 6.21
CA LEU A 71 -15.03 20.79 7.26
C LEU A 71 -16.54 21.08 7.26
N LYS A 72 -17.17 21.10 6.07
CA LYS A 72 -18.62 21.33 5.94
C LYS A 72 -19.45 20.21 6.59
N ARG A 73 -19.05 18.95 6.42
CA ARG A 73 -19.73 17.79 7.02
C ARG A 73 -19.69 17.79 8.55
N THR A 74 -18.63 18.30 9.16
CA THR A 74 -18.49 18.42 10.61
C THR A 74 -19.30 19.59 11.18
N LEU A 75 -19.48 20.67 10.41
CA LEU A 75 -20.23 21.86 10.82
C LEU A 75 -21.75 21.74 10.64
N ASP A 76 -22.21 20.94 9.67
CA ASP A 76 -23.62 20.94 9.22
C ASP A 76 -24.48 19.80 9.80
N ALA A 77 -23.94 18.92 10.65
CA ALA A 77 -24.73 17.82 11.24
C ALA A 77 -25.52 18.31 12.47
N PRO A 78 -26.87 18.30 12.45
CA PRO A 78 -27.65 18.65 13.63
C PRO A 78 -27.46 17.58 14.71
N PHE A 79 -26.93 17.99 15.87
CA PHE A 79 -26.84 17.12 17.04
C PHE A 79 -28.25 16.74 17.49
N VAL A 80 -28.62 15.47 17.35
CA VAL A 80 -29.84 14.92 17.95
C VAL A 80 -29.47 14.46 19.34
N TYR A 81 -30.04 15.10 20.36
CA TYR A 81 -29.67 14.88 21.76
C TYR A 81 -30.61 13.87 22.42
N THR A 82 -30.06 12.98 23.25
CA THR A 82 -30.85 12.15 24.17
C THR A 82 -30.97 12.82 25.56
N GLU A 83 -32.10 12.64 26.24
CA GLU A 83 -32.40 13.33 27.52
C GLU A 83 -31.61 12.78 28.74
N ASN A 84 -31.00 11.60 28.64
CA ASN A 84 -30.22 10.96 29.72
C ASN A 84 -28.75 10.83 29.30
N GLY A 85 -27.96 11.90 29.48
CA GLY A 85 -26.54 11.92 29.11
C GLY A 85 -25.61 11.49 30.23
N ASP A 86 -24.52 10.80 29.88
CA ASP A 86 -23.43 10.47 30.79
C ASP A 86 -22.71 11.74 31.29
N THR A 87 -22.08 11.65 32.46
CA THR A 87 -21.33 12.75 33.10
C THR A 87 -19.89 12.35 33.38
N ARG A 88 -18.99 13.34 33.39
CA ARG A 88 -17.60 13.21 33.82
C ARG A 88 -17.38 14.02 35.08
N PHE A 89 -16.84 13.37 36.11
CA PHE A 89 -16.39 14.04 37.32
C PHE A 89 -15.13 14.88 37.03
N CYS A 90 -15.15 16.16 37.39
CA CYS A 90 -14.03 17.10 37.28
C CYS A 90 -13.78 17.78 38.63
N CYS A 91 -12.53 17.82 39.08
CA CYS A 91 -12.16 18.53 40.31
C CYS A 91 -11.93 20.02 40.04
N TRP A 92 -11.13 20.31 39.02
CA TRP A 92 -10.80 21.67 38.61
C TRP A 92 -11.91 22.29 37.75
N ASP A 93 -12.26 23.56 38.04
CA ASP A 93 -13.28 24.31 37.32
C ASP A 93 -12.92 24.41 35.84
N ILE A 94 -13.77 23.85 34.97
CA ILE A 94 -13.51 23.79 33.53
C ILE A 94 -13.31 25.18 32.92
N ASN A 95 -13.88 26.24 33.50
CA ASN A 95 -13.75 27.61 33.00
C ASN A 95 -12.48 28.31 33.48
N LYS A 96 -11.75 27.72 34.43
CA LYS A 96 -10.53 28.29 35.03
C LYS A 96 -9.30 27.44 34.75
N ARG A 97 -9.23 26.85 33.56
CA ARG A 97 -8.09 26.04 33.08
C ARG A 97 -7.24 26.83 32.09
N GLY A 98 -6.05 26.32 31.79
CA GLY A 98 -5.19 26.90 30.77
C GLY A 98 -5.76 26.73 29.35
N PRO A 99 -5.07 27.29 28.32
CA PRO A 99 -5.56 27.31 26.95
C PRO A 99 -5.83 25.93 26.34
N LEU A 100 -5.09 24.91 26.74
CA LEU A 100 -5.26 23.52 26.29
C LEU A 100 -6.14 22.70 27.26
N GLY A 101 -6.75 23.35 28.25
CA GLY A 101 -7.55 22.69 29.28
C GLY A 101 -6.71 22.03 30.37
N GLU A 102 -5.45 22.42 30.52
CA GLU A 102 -4.54 21.95 31.55
C GLU A 102 -4.86 22.57 32.93
N THR A 103 -4.43 21.87 33.98
CA THR A 103 -4.48 22.35 35.37
C THR A 103 -3.07 22.67 35.87
N ALA A 104 -2.95 23.35 37.01
CA ALA A 104 -1.64 23.58 37.61
C ALA A 104 -0.88 22.28 37.92
N PHE A 105 -1.61 21.20 38.21
CA PHE A 105 -1.03 19.88 38.43
C PHE A 105 -0.39 19.33 37.15
N HIS A 106 -1.09 19.41 36.02
CA HIS A 106 -0.53 19.01 34.71
C HIS A 106 0.75 19.80 34.39
N ILE A 107 0.78 21.10 34.69
CA ILE A 107 1.97 21.95 34.47
C ILE A 107 3.15 21.50 35.34
N CYS A 108 2.91 21.07 36.59
CA CYS A 108 3.95 20.52 37.44
C CYS A 108 4.59 19.26 36.82
N LEU A 109 3.77 18.33 36.34
CA LEU A 109 4.27 17.12 35.66
C LEU A 109 4.93 17.45 34.32
N LEU A 110 4.44 18.43 33.56
CA LEU A 110 5.05 18.85 32.30
C LEU A 110 6.47 19.37 32.49
N ASN A 111 6.73 20.12 33.57
CA ASN A 111 8.06 20.63 33.90
C ASN A 111 9.01 19.54 34.41
N ASN A 112 8.47 18.45 34.98
CA ASN A 112 9.18 17.26 35.45
C ASN A 112 10.48 17.52 36.26
N SER A 113 10.49 18.54 37.11
CA SER A 113 11.61 18.77 38.04
C SER A 113 11.27 18.20 39.41
N THR A 114 12.29 17.82 40.19
CA THR A 114 12.10 17.33 41.57
C THR A 114 11.19 18.21 42.43
N LYS A 115 11.36 19.55 42.38
CA LYS A 115 10.51 20.50 43.11
C LYS A 115 9.05 20.48 42.65
N HIS A 116 8.81 20.41 41.35
CA HIS A 116 7.47 20.36 40.78
C HIS A 116 6.77 19.02 41.08
N ASN A 117 7.49 17.89 41.00
CA ASN A 117 6.93 16.57 41.33
C ASN A 117 6.60 16.47 42.83
N MET A 118 7.47 16.99 43.71
CA MET A 118 7.15 17.09 45.14
C MET A 118 5.95 18.01 45.39
N LEU A 119 5.88 19.18 44.74
CA LEU A 119 4.73 20.07 44.87
C LEU A 119 3.44 19.36 44.43
N ALA A 120 3.48 18.59 43.34
CA ALA A 120 2.35 17.82 42.87
C ALA A 120 1.87 16.80 43.92
N MET A 121 2.79 16.05 44.53
CA MET A 121 2.45 15.12 45.64
C MET A 121 1.78 15.86 46.81
N GLU A 122 2.32 17.00 47.23
CA GLU A 122 1.73 17.83 48.30
C GLU A 122 0.34 18.39 47.91
N MET A 123 0.12 18.74 46.65
CA MET A 123 -1.19 19.19 46.17
C MET A 123 -2.23 18.07 46.25
N VAL A 124 -1.84 16.82 46.01
CA VAL A 124 -2.72 15.64 46.13
C VAL A 124 -3.01 15.29 47.58
N GLU A 125 -2.05 15.44 48.50
CA GLU A 125 -2.30 15.30 49.95
C GLU A 125 -3.41 16.26 50.43
N VAL A 126 -3.48 17.48 49.86
CA VAL A 126 -4.50 18.48 50.20
C VAL A 126 -5.81 18.25 49.43
N PHE A 127 -5.72 17.92 48.14
CA PHE A 127 -6.85 17.76 47.22
C PHE A 127 -6.70 16.49 46.37
N PRO A 128 -7.11 15.30 46.87
CA PRO A 128 -6.85 14.02 46.22
C PRO A 128 -7.56 13.86 44.86
N ASN A 129 -8.74 14.49 44.70
CA ASN A 129 -9.54 14.43 43.48
C ASN A 129 -8.88 15.08 42.26
N LEU A 130 -7.76 15.81 42.43
CA LEU A 130 -6.99 16.36 41.32
C LEU A 130 -6.46 15.28 40.36
N LEU A 131 -6.25 14.05 40.84
CA LEU A 131 -5.74 12.94 40.02
C LEU A 131 -6.70 12.49 38.91
N VAL A 132 -8.00 12.80 39.04
CA VAL A 132 -9.04 12.41 38.07
C VAL A 132 -9.15 13.41 36.92
N ASP A 133 -8.59 14.60 37.07
CA ASP A 133 -8.66 15.62 36.03
C ASP A 133 -7.86 15.23 34.78
N ILE A 134 -8.41 15.58 33.63
CA ILE A 134 -7.81 15.39 32.29
C ILE A 134 -7.59 16.74 31.61
N TYR A 135 -6.76 16.76 30.57
CA TYR A 135 -6.77 17.81 29.56
C TYR A 135 -8.12 17.85 28.84
N LEU A 136 -8.65 19.06 28.63
CA LEU A 136 -9.95 19.28 27.98
C LEU A 136 -9.87 19.90 26.58
N GLY A 137 -8.70 20.37 26.15
CA GLY A 137 -8.49 20.93 24.80
C GLY A 137 -8.47 19.84 23.74
N ASP A 138 -8.84 20.17 22.50
CA ASP A 138 -9.00 19.16 21.43
C ASP A 138 -7.72 18.37 21.12
N GLU A 139 -6.55 18.99 21.26
CA GLU A 139 -5.25 18.36 20.96
C GLU A 139 -4.89 17.26 21.96
N TYR A 140 -5.01 17.54 23.25
CA TYR A 140 -4.59 16.65 24.34
C TYR A 140 -5.76 16.02 25.10
N TYR A 141 -6.98 16.11 24.57
CA TYR A 141 -8.19 15.67 25.26
C TYR A 141 -8.05 14.27 25.89
N GLY A 142 -8.35 14.16 27.18
CA GLY A 142 -8.33 12.89 27.90
C GLY A 142 -6.94 12.47 28.40
N GLU A 143 -5.87 13.20 28.08
CA GLU A 143 -4.58 13.00 28.74
C GLU A 143 -4.74 13.30 30.23
N ASN A 144 -4.40 12.33 31.06
CA ASN A 144 -4.45 12.44 32.52
C ASN A 144 -3.03 12.46 33.10
N VAL A 145 -2.95 12.68 34.40
CA VAL A 145 -1.68 12.73 35.13
C VAL A 145 -0.89 11.42 35.08
N LEU A 146 -1.58 10.27 34.97
CA LEU A 146 -0.94 8.96 34.84
C LEU A 146 -0.26 8.80 33.47
N HIS A 147 -0.90 9.24 32.37
CA HIS A 147 -0.27 9.29 31.05
C HIS A 147 1.00 10.15 31.08
N MET A 148 0.94 11.32 31.70
CA MET A 148 2.10 12.21 31.83
C MET A 148 3.23 11.61 32.67
N ALA A 149 2.91 10.96 33.79
CA ALA A 149 3.91 10.30 34.63
C ALA A 149 4.63 9.16 33.87
N ILE A 150 3.90 8.41 33.04
CA ILE A 150 4.46 7.40 32.14
C ILE A 150 5.31 8.05 31.05
N ALA A 151 4.83 9.10 30.39
CA ALA A 151 5.60 9.82 29.38
C ALA A 151 6.92 10.41 29.94
N ASN A 152 6.92 10.77 31.23
CA ASN A 152 8.09 11.25 31.96
C ASN A 152 9.04 10.16 32.48
N GLU A 153 8.70 8.87 32.32
CA GLU A 153 9.45 7.73 32.86
C GLU A 153 9.62 7.76 34.39
N ASP A 154 8.70 8.43 35.12
CA ASP A 154 8.78 8.58 36.57
C ASP A 154 8.03 7.47 37.30
N MET A 155 8.72 6.34 37.52
CA MET A 155 8.20 5.18 38.24
C MET A 155 7.71 5.50 39.66
N SER A 156 8.34 6.46 40.35
CA SER A 156 7.94 6.86 41.70
C SER A 156 6.61 7.59 41.68
N MET A 157 6.42 8.50 40.72
CA MET A 157 5.15 9.19 40.52
C MET A 157 4.04 8.24 40.07
N ILE A 158 4.34 7.27 39.19
CA ILE A 158 3.36 6.26 38.76
C ILE A 158 2.84 5.47 39.97
N LYS A 159 3.72 4.99 40.84
CA LYS A 159 3.32 4.27 42.07
C LYS A 159 2.45 5.12 42.98
N PHE A 160 2.87 6.36 43.24
CA PHE A 160 2.10 7.30 44.05
C PHE A 160 0.68 7.53 43.50
N ILE A 161 0.55 7.79 42.19
CA ILE A 161 -0.75 8.03 41.55
C ILE A 161 -1.65 6.79 41.64
N LEU A 162 -1.09 5.59 41.44
CA LEU A 162 -1.85 4.34 41.51
C LEU A 162 -2.32 4.02 42.94
N GLU A 163 -1.47 4.25 43.94
CA GLU A 163 -1.80 4.08 45.37
C GLU A 163 -2.95 5.00 45.82
N GLU A 164 -2.94 6.26 45.37
CA GLU A 164 -3.92 7.28 45.77
C GLU A 164 -5.22 7.25 44.96
N SER A 165 -5.16 7.15 43.61
CA SER A 165 -6.35 7.28 42.77
C SER A 165 -7.15 5.99 42.62
N LYS A 166 -6.48 4.82 42.65
CA LYS A 166 -7.03 3.50 42.29
C LYS A 166 -7.72 3.45 40.92
N LYS A 167 -7.56 4.47 40.06
CA LYS A 167 -8.14 4.54 38.71
C LYS A 167 -7.03 4.37 37.68
N VAL A 168 -6.95 3.17 37.11
CA VAL A 168 -5.89 2.78 36.16
C VAL A 168 -6.29 3.08 34.72
N GLU A 169 -7.60 3.16 34.46
CA GLU A 169 -8.16 3.25 33.11
C GLU A 169 -8.72 4.66 32.84
N GLU A 170 -8.03 5.39 31.97
CA GLU A 170 -8.47 6.69 31.45
C GLU A 170 -8.07 6.78 29.98
N ARG A 171 -8.88 7.41 29.13
CA ARG A 171 -8.65 7.39 27.68
C ARG A 171 -8.18 8.75 27.16
N CYS A 172 -6.98 8.78 26.62
CA CYS A 172 -6.38 9.91 25.95
C CYS A 172 -6.73 9.91 24.44
N CYS A 173 -7.85 10.55 24.08
CA CYS A 173 -8.41 10.54 22.71
C CYS A 173 -8.22 11.86 21.93
N GLY A 174 -7.31 12.72 22.37
CA GLY A 174 -6.97 13.99 21.73
C GLY A 174 -6.51 13.85 20.27
N SER A 175 -6.62 14.93 19.50
CA SER A 175 -6.20 14.95 18.08
C SER A 175 -4.70 14.82 17.89
N PHE A 176 -3.91 15.14 18.91
CA PHE A 176 -2.47 14.90 18.93
C PHE A 176 -2.14 13.40 18.85
N PHE A 177 -2.85 12.59 19.66
CA PHE A 177 -2.64 11.15 19.85
C PHE A 177 -3.30 10.25 18.80
N CYS A 178 -3.82 10.83 17.71
CA CYS A 178 -4.53 10.12 16.65
C CYS A 178 -3.65 9.99 15.40
N PRO A 179 -3.79 8.92 14.59
CA PRO A 179 -3.12 8.83 13.30
C PRO A 179 -3.34 10.08 12.44
N SER A 180 -2.26 10.56 11.83
CA SER A 180 -2.18 11.83 11.11
C SER A 180 -3.18 11.94 9.95
N ASP A 181 -3.46 10.81 9.28
CA ASP A 181 -4.42 10.69 8.20
C ASP A 181 -5.88 10.78 8.68
N GLN A 182 -6.16 10.39 9.93
CA GLN A 182 -7.49 10.45 10.53
C GLN A 182 -7.80 11.80 11.19
N LYS A 183 -6.80 12.64 11.51
CA LYS A 183 -7.01 13.91 12.25
C LYS A 183 -8.06 14.82 11.64
N SER A 184 -8.09 14.91 10.30
CA SER A 184 -9.01 15.80 9.56
C SER A 184 -10.43 15.25 9.39
N THR A 185 -10.63 13.95 9.58
CA THR A 185 -11.91 13.25 9.36
C THR A 185 -12.63 12.90 10.67
N ARG A 186 -12.04 13.24 11.82
CA ARG A 186 -12.62 13.07 13.16
C ARG A 186 -13.95 13.81 13.30
N VAL A 187 -14.94 13.13 13.86
CA VAL A 187 -16.25 13.70 14.20
C VAL A 187 -16.56 13.42 15.66
N ASP A 188 -17.15 14.39 16.37
CA ASP A 188 -17.60 14.17 17.74
C ASP A 188 -18.94 13.44 17.80
N GLN A 189 -19.15 12.70 18.88
CA GLN A 189 -20.45 12.16 19.25
C GLN A 189 -20.99 12.97 20.45
N PRO A 190 -22.23 13.49 20.42
CA PRO A 190 -22.72 14.37 21.49
C PRO A 190 -22.71 13.73 22.88
N ASP A 191 -22.97 12.42 22.96
CA ASP A 191 -23.11 11.70 24.23
C ASP A 191 -21.86 10.88 24.60
N LYS A 192 -20.78 10.96 23.82
CA LYS A 192 -19.53 10.21 24.06
C LYS A 192 -18.30 11.08 23.86
N GLU A 193 -17.32 10.89 24.73
CA GLU A 193 -16.07 11.67 24.64
C GLU A 193 -15.16 11.22 23.51
N GLN A 194 -15.25 9.95 23.12
CA GLN A 194 -14.43 9.34 22.08
C GLN A 194 -14.87 9.86 20.70
N PRO A 195 -13.93 10.31 19.86
CA PRO A 195 -14.26 10.75 18.51
C PRO A 195 -14.58 9.54 17.61
N LEU A 196 -15.49 9.74 16.67
CA LEU A 196 -15.69 8.80 15.57
C LEU A 196 -14.58 8.97 14.52
N LEU A 197 -13.77 7.94 14.36
CA LEU A 197 -12.68 7.89 13.38
C LEU A 197 -13.14 7.26 12.05
N SER A 198 -12.47 7.61 10.94
CA SER A 198 -12.64 6.90 9.67
C SER A 198 -12.21 5.44 9.80
N LYS A 199 -12.87 4.52 9.08
CA LYS A 199 -12.50 3.10 9.09
C LYS A 199 -11.08 2.90 8.53
N GLU A 200 -10.78 3.54 7.41
CA GLU A 200 -9.47 3.41 6.78
C GLU A 200 -8.44 4.32 7.45
N THR A 201 -7.29 3.71 7.75
CA THR A 201 -6.07 4.40 8.17
C THR A 201 -4.81 3.65 7.74
N ASN A 202 -3.70 4.39 7.60
CA ASN A 202 -2.34 3.88 7.44
C ASN A 202 -1.54 3.89 8.76
N TYR A 203 -2.17 4.27 9.89
CA TYR A 203 -1.56 4.39 11.22
C TYR A 203 -0.33 5.30 11.30
N SER A 204 -0.12 6.16 10.29
CA SER A 204 1.01 7.09 10.28
C SER A 204 0.79 8.19 11.32
N GLY A 205 1.82 8.50 12.11
CA GLY A 205 1.74 9.55 13.12
C GLY A 205 2.96 9.52 14.02
N LEU A 206 3.29 10.66 14.62
CA LEU A 206 4.42 10.76 15.53
C LEU A 206 4.14 10.04 16.87
N ILE A 207 2.93 10.21 17.39
CA ILE A 207 2.55 9.76 18.73
C ILE A 207 1.14 9.17 18.65
N TYR A 208 1.06 7.87 18.38
CA TYR A 208 -0.18 7.11 18.44
C TYR A 208 0.04 5.95 19.41
N TRP A 209 -0.42 6.09 20.66
CA TRP A 209 -0.06 5.17 21.77
C TRP A 209 -1.27 4.44 22.37
N GLY A 210 -2.37 4.31 21.63
CA GLY A 210 -3.47 3.41 22.00
C GLY A 210 -4.32 3.89 23.17
N GLU A 211 -4.38 5.21 23.41
CA GLU A 211 -5.26 5.92 24.37
C GLU A 211 -5.16 5.58 25.85
N TYR A 212 -4.73 4.38 26.23
CA TYR A 212 -4.72 3.92 27.63
C TYR A 212 -3.33 4.03 28.25
N PRO A 213 -3.21 4.29 29.58
CA PRO A 213 -1.92 4.38 30.26
C PRO A 213 -1.07 3.12 30.09
N MET A 214 -1.68 1.94 30.15
CA MET A 214 -1.00 0.66 29.90
C MET A 214 -0.39 0.62 28.49
N MET A 215 -1.11 1.09 27.47
CA MET A 215 -0.59 1.12 26.10
C MET A 215 0.48 2.19 25.91
N PHE A 216 0.40 3.32 26.63
CA PHE A 216 1.48 4.31 26.68
C PHE A 216 2.77 3.68 27.23
N ALA A 217 2.69 2.96 28.35
CA ALA A 217 3.84 2.28 28.94
C ALA A 217 4.41 1.19 28.02
N ALA A 218 3.54 0.47 27.29
CA ALA A 218 3.97 -0.50 26.29
C ALA A 218 4.71 0.19 25.12
N CYS A 219 4.15 1.26 24.55
CA CYS A 219 4.73 1.97 23.41
C CYS A 219 6.03 2.70 23.78
N SER A 220 6.18 3.16 25.02
CA SER A 220 7.41 3.76 25.55
C SER A 220 8.44 2.73 26.04
N MET A 221 8.17 1.42 25.87
CA MET A 221 9.04 0.30 26.25
C MET A 221 9.33 0.21 27.76
N GLN A 222 8.46 0.75 28.61
CA GLN A 222 8.60 0.73 30.06
C GLN A 222 7.99 -0.55 30.66
N VAL A 223 8.75 -1.66 30.62
CA VAL A 223 8.32 -2.97 31.13
C VAL A 223 7.82 -2.90 32.58
N GLY A 224 8.54 -2.21 33.45
CA GLY A 224 8.16 -2.08 34.86
C GLY A 224 6.83 -1.34 35.07
N ALA A 225 6.54 -0.32 34.26
CA ALA A 225 5.31 0.45 34.34
C ALA A 225 4.14 -0.39 33.80
N PHE A 226 4.38 -1.08 32.67
CA PHE A 226 3.41 -1.98 32.06
C PHE A 226 2.98 -3.09 33.02
N GLU A 227 3.92 -3.80 33.64
CA GLU A 227 3.61 -4.85 34.62
C GLU A 227 2.91 -4.31 35.86
N LEU A 228 3.31 -3.13 36.35
CA LEU A 228 2.68 -2.51 37.50
C LEU A 228 1.21 -2.18 37.21
N LEU A 229 0.92 -1.58 36.06
CA LEU A 229 -0.45 -1.26 35.65
C LEU A 229 -1.32 -2.52 35.55
N LEU A 230 -0.79 -3.62 34.99
CA LEU A 230 -1.49 -4.90 34.94
C LEU A 230 -1.78 -5.45 36.35
N ARG A 231 -0.83 -5.32 37.29
CA ARG A 231 -1.04 -5.75 38.69
C ARG A 231 -2.10 -4.92 39.41
N GLU A 232 -2.18 -3.63 39.11
CA GLU A 232 -3.20 -2.72 39.65
C GLU A 232 -4.56 -2.84 38.95
N GLY A 233 -4.71 -3.77 38.00
CA GLY A 233 -6.00 -4.10 37.39
C GLY A 233 -6.27 -3.45 36.03
N ALA A 234 -5.23 -3.02 35.31
CA ALA A 234 -5.38 -2.59 33.92
C ALA A 234 -5.90 -3.74 33.04
N ASP A 235 -6.83 -3.44 32.14
CA ASP A 235 -7.41 -4.42 31.22
C ASP A 235 -6.53 -4.58 29.97
N ILE A 236 -5.86 -5.74 29.88
CA ILE A 236 -5.03 -6.07 28.72
C ILE A 236 -5.84 -6.23 27.41
N TYR A 237 -7.14 -6.48 27.50
CA TYR A 237 -8.06 -6.61 26.37
C TYR A 237 -8.69 -5.28 25.95
N ALA A 238 -8.37 -4.17 26.64
CA ALA A 238 -8.84 -2.85 26.27
C ALA A 238 -8.44 -2.51 24.81
N THR A 239 -9.31 -1.76 24.14
CA THR A 239 -9.10 -1.34 22.74
C THR A 239 -9.37 0.14 22.56
N ASP A 240 -8.56 0.77 21.73
CA ASP A 240 -8.67 2.21 21.45
C ASP A 240 -9.84 2.54 20.50
N SER A 241 -9.96 3.80 20.03
CA SER A 241 -11.04 4.20 19.09
C SER A 241 -10.96 3.56 17.70
N ASN A 242 -9.82 2.96 17.33
CA ASN A 242 -9.66 2.14 16.12
C ASN A 242 -9.82 0.64 16.42
N LEU A 243 -10.25 0.27 17.63
CA LEU A 243 -10.34 -1.10 18.12
C LEU A 243 -8.99 -1.85 18.09
N ASN A 244 -7.88 -1.12 18.14
CA ASN A 244 -6.56 -1.71 18.29
C ASN A 244 -6.34 -2.07 19.75
N ASN A 245 -5.98 -3.33 19.99
CA ASN A 245 -5.48 -3.78 21.30
C ASN A 245 -3.97 -3.54 21.42
N VAL A 246 -3.38 -3.87 22.59
CA VAL A 246 -1.95 -3.67 22.84
C VAL A 246 -1.05 -4.40 21.81
N LEU A 247 -1.43 -5.57 21.31
CA LEU A 247 -0.64 -6.28 20.28
C LEU A 247 -0.66 -5.56 18.93
N HIS A 248 -1.79 -4.97 18.54
CA HIS A 248 -1.84 -4.11 17.35
C HIS A 248 -0.91 -2.90 17.52
N MET A 249 -0.90 -2.28 18.70
CA MET A 249 -0.01 -1.15 19.00
C MET A 249 1.46 -1.56 18.88
N MET A 250 1.84 -2.74 19.39
CA MET A 250 3.23 -3.23 19.30
C MET A 250 3.65 -3.53 17.85
N VAL A 251 2.71 -3.93 17.00
CA VAL A 251 2.96 -4.10 15.55
C VAL A 251 3.21 -2.74 14.88
N ILE A 252 2.41 -1.72 15.22
CA ILE A 252 2.54 -0.37 14.66
C ILE A 252 3.87 0.26 15.04
N HIS A 253 4.32 0.10 16.29
CA HIS A 253 5.60 0.60 16.80
C HIS A 253 6.79 -0.33 16.52
N ASN A 254 6.56 -1.48 15.88
CA ASN A 254 7.57 -2.49 15.62
C ASN A 254 8.38 -2.93 16.87
N ASN A 255 7.70 -3.10 18.01
CA ASN A 255 8.35 -3.48 19.27
C ASN A 255 8.15 -4.97 19.58
N LYS A 256 9.13 -5.79 19.20
CA LYS A 256 9.10 -7.26 19.37
C LYS A 256 9.17 -7.72 20.83
N GLU A 257 9.95 -7.03 21.66
CA GLU A 257 10.15 -7.41 23.06
C GLU A 257 8.87 -7.20 23.88
N MET A 258 8.27 -6.01 23.77
CA MET A 258 7.01 -5.71 24.45
C MET A 258 5.85 -6.52 23.87
N PHE A 259 5.88 -6.85 22.57
CA PHE A 259 4.92 -7.79 21.98
C PHE A 259 4.93 -9.14 22.70
N ASN A 260 6.13 -9.71 22.95
CA ASN A 260 6.26 -10.98 23.66
C ASN A 260 5.76 -10.89 25.10
N LEU A 261 6.07 -9.79 25.80
CA LEU A 261 5.59 -9.58 27.16
C LEU A 261 4.06 -9.54 27.21
N ALA A 262 3.43 -8.71 26.39
CA ALA A 262 1.97 -8.61 26.32
C ALA A 262 1.32 -9.94 25.89
N PHE A 263 1.93 -10.65 24.94
CA PHE A 263 1.48 -11.96 24.50
C PHE A 263 1.57 -13.02 25.61
N ASN A 264 2.62 -13.01 26.43
CA ASN A 264 2.75 -13.94 27.56
C ASN A 264 1.67 -13.73 28.63
N HIS A 265 1.15 -12.50 28.77
CA HIS A 265 0.07 -12.20 29.71
C HIS A 265 -1.33 -12.57 29.17
N ALA A 266 -1.61 -12.36 27.88
CA ALA A 266 -2.96 -12.54 27.30
C ALA A 266 -3.13 -13.80 26.44
N GLY A 267 -2.06 -14.31 25.84
CA GLY A 267 -2.07 -15.49 24.97
C GLY A 267 -2.77 -15.29 23.63
N MET A 268 -3.31 -16.39 23.09
CA MET A 268 -3.85 -16.47 21.73
C MET A 268 -5.15 -15.71 21.50
N ASP A 269 -5.96 -15.53 22.55
CA ASP A 269 -7.27 -14.88 22.43
C ASP A 269 -7.11 -13.43 21.97
N LEU A 270 -6.14 -12.70 22.54
CA LEU A 270 -5.81 -11.32 22.15
C LEU A 270 -5.25 -11.22 20.72
N LEU A 271 -4.49 -12.23 20.29
CA LEU A 271 -3.90 -12.29 18.95
C LEU A 271 -4.94 -12.56 17.85
N SER A 272 -6.10 -13.11 18.22
CA SER A 272 -7.20 -13.41 17.29
C SER A 272 -8.19 -12.25 17.09
N GLN A 273 -8.15 -11.24 17.95
CA GLN A 273 -9.02 -10.08 17.85
C GLN A 273 -8.69 -9.24 16.61
N THR A 274 -9.73 -8.64 16.03
CA THR A 274 -9.59 -7.77 14.86
C THR A 274 -9.89 -6.33 15.24
N ASN A 275 -9.17 -5.41 14.61
CA ASN A 275 -9.41 -3.99 14.76
C ASN A 275 -10.58 -3.50 13.88
N LYS A 276 -10.81 -2.18 13.84
CA LYS A 276 -11.89 -1.55 13.08
C LYS A 276 -11.80 -1.78 11.57
N GLN A 277 -10.61 -2.07 11.04
CA GLN A 277 -10.40 -2.46 9.65
C GLN A 277 -10.62 -3.96 9.38
N GLY A 278 -10.89 -4.75 10.41
CA GLY A 278 -11.01 -6.21 10.32
C GLY A 278 -9.66 -6.92 10.26
N LEU A 279 -8.58 -6.25 10.70
CA LEU A 279 -7.23 -6.79 10.69
C LEU A 279 -6.88 -7.33 12.07
N THR A 280 -6.32 -8.52 12.14
CA THR A 280 -5.60 -9.07 13.30
C THR A 280 -4.19 -8.47 13.38
N PRO A 281 -3.45 -8.60 14.51
CA PRO A 281 -2.06 -8.12 14.58
C PRO A 281 -1.16 -8.72 13.49
N LEU A 282 -1.40 -9.98 13.10
CA LEU A 282 -0.68 -10.64 12.00
C LEU A 282 -0.96 -9.97 10.65
N THR A 283 -2.23 -9.76 10.32
CA THR A 283 -2.63 -9.17 9.03
C THR A 283 -2.35 -7.66 8.99
N LEU A 284 -2.25 -7.00 10.15
CA LEU A 284 -1.74 -5.64 10.27
C LEU A 284 -0.24 -5.56 9.92
N CYS A 285 0.60 -6.54 10.31
CA CYS A 285 2.01 -6.60 9.88
C CYS A 285 2.10 -6.66 8.35
N ALA A 286 1.28 -7.50 7.74
CA ALA A 286 1.18 -7.65 6.29
C ALA A 286 0.74 -6.36 5.58
N LYS A 287 -0.04 -5.50 6.24
CA LYS A 287 -0.44 -4.19 5.71
C LYS A 287 0.63 -3.11 5.87
N LEU A 288 1.36 -3.13 6.98
CA LEU A 288 2.40 -2.14 7.28
C LEU A 288 3.74 -2.46 6.63
N GLY A 289 3.88 -3.59 5.95
CA GLY A 289 5.15 -4.01 5.35
C GLY A 289 6.17 -4.55 6.35
N ASN A 290 5.75 -4.91 7.57
CA ASN A 290 6.68 -5.30 8.64
C ASN A 290 6.96 -6.82 8.62
N LYS A 291 7.95 -7.23 7.82
CA LYS A 291 8.34 -8.64 7.67
C LYS A 291 8.80 -9.30 8.97
N ASP A 292 9.68 -8.64 9.72
CA ASP A 292 10.29 -9.22 10.91
C ASP A 292 9.24 -9.55 11.99
N MET A 293 8.26 -8.66 12.17
CA MET A 293 7.14 -8.90 13.07
C MET A 293 6.17 -9.94 12.52
N LEU A 294 5.92 -9.96 11.20
CA LEU A 294 5.08 -10.97 10.55
C LEU A 294 5.64 -12.38 10.81
N ASP A 295 6.93 -12.58 10.52
CA ASP A 295 7.61 -13.87 10.70
C ASP A 295 7.61 -14.28 12.18
N HIS A 296 7.84 -13.32 13.09
CA HIS A 296 7.77 -13.56 14.53
C HIS A 296 6.38 -14.02 15.00
N ILE A 297 5.31 -13.37 14.56
CA ILE A 297 3.94 -13.78 14.91
C ILE A 297 3.60 -15.15 14.30
N LEU A 298 4.08 -15.44 13.09
CA LEU A 298 3.92 -16.76 12.48
C LEU A 298 4.65 -17.84 13.29
N GLU A 299 5.83 -17.56 13.82
CA GLU A 299 6.56 -18.46 14.72
C GLU A 299 5.80 -18.69 16.04
N LEU A 300 5.20 -17.66 16.63
CA LEU A 300 4.35 -17.79 17.83
C LEU A 300 3.08 -18.62 17.57
N LYS A 301 2.49 -18.49 16.37
CA LYS A 301 1.30 -19.25 15.95
C LYS A 301 1.63 -20.70 15.53
N ARG A 302 2.92 -21.04 15.37
CA ARG A 302 3.38 -22.34 14.87
C ARG A 302 3.21 -23.43 15.91
N GLU A 303 2.74 -24.59 15.48
CA GLU A 303 2.70 -25.80 16.30
C GLU A 303 3.67 -26.83 15.72
N ILE A 304 4.63 -27.27 16.52
CA ILE A 304 5.60 -28.30 16.12
C ILE A 304 4.91 -29.67 16.21
N SER A 305 4.81 -30.36 15.08
CA SER A 305 4.21 -31.70 15.02
C SER A 305 5.21 -32.78 15.44
N TRP A 306 6.43 -32.72 14.91
CA TRP A 306 7.52 -33.61 15.29
C TRP A 306 8.87 -33.00 14.92
N VAL A 307 9.91 -33.46 15.62
CA VAL A 307 11.31 -33.11 15.35
C VAL A 307 12.09 -34.41 15.21
N PHE A 308 12.88 -34.53 14.14
CA PHE A 308 13.76 -35.66 13.90
C PHE A 308 15.15 -35.17 13.49
N GLY A 309 16.11 -35.21 14.43
CA GLY A 309 17.42 -34.59 14.24
C GLY A 309 17.25 -33.09 13.97
N ASP A 310 17.80 -32.63 12.84
CA ASP A 310 17.74 -31.23 12.40
C ASP A 310 16.47 -30.89 11.59
N VAL A 311 15.59 -31.88 11.33
CA VAL A 311 14.36 -31.67 10.56
C VAL A 311 13.21 -31.40 11.52
N THR A 312 12.52 -30.27 11.33
CA THR A 312 11.36 -29.88 12.13
C THR A 312 10.13 -29.80 11.24
N CYS A 313 9.13 -30.64 11.53
CA CYS A 313 7.83 -30.54 10.88
C CYS A 313 6.92 -29.69 11.75
N ALA A 314 6.46 -28.58 11.20
CA ALA A 314 5.65 -27.62 11.90
C ALA A 314 4.42 -27.22 11.10
N THR A 315 3.38 -26.78 11.81
CA THR A 315 2.10 -26.44 11.21
C THR A 315 1.69 -25.02 11.57
N TYR A 316 1.19 -24.29 10.58
CA TYR A 316 0.81 -22.88 10.69
C TYR A 316 -0.68 -22.71 10.41
N PRO A 317 -1.42 -21.90 11.19
CA PRO A 317 -2.84 -21.70 10.97
C PRO A 317 -3.09 -20.95 9.64
N LEU A 318 -4.11 -21.38 8.89
CA LEU A 318 -4.42 -20.81 7.57
C LEU A 318 -5.45 -19.68 7.59
N SER A 319 -6.20 -19.46 8.68
CA SER A 319 -7.34 -18.53 8.72
C SER A 319 -6.99 -17.11 8.25
N ASP A 320 -5.83 -16.62 8.68
CA ASP A 320 -5.38 -15.25 8.48
C ASP A 320 -4.30 -15.16 7.39
N VAL A 321 -3.83 -16.30 6.89
CA VAL A 321 -2.69 -16.41 5.96
C VAL A 321 -3.17 -16.75 4.56
N ASP A 322 -4.06 -17.74 4.44
CA ASP A 322 -4.62 -18.20 3.18
C ASP A 322 -5.75 -17.28 2.70
N THR A 323 -5.87 -17.11 1.38
CA THR A 323 -6.99 -16.42 0.72
C THR A 323 -8.29 -17.19 0.77
N ILE A 324 -8.27 -18.49 1.06
CA ILE A 324 -9.45 -19.35 1.11
C ILE A 324 -9.93 -19.51 2.55
N ASN A 325 -11.16 -19.10 2.82
CA ASN A 325 -11.79 -19.33 4.10
C ASN A 325 -12.18 -20.83 4.22
N PRO A 326 -11.73 -21.55 5.26
CA PRO A 326 -11.87 -23.00 5.33
C PRO A 326 -13.31 -23.50 5.52
N THR A 327 -14.24 -22.64 5.96
CA THR A 327 -15.63 -23.01 6.30
C THR A 327 -16.54 -23.00 5.08
N ASP A 328 -16.54 -21.92 4.30
CA ASP A 328 -17.44 -21.68 3.16
C ASP A 328 -16.71 -21.67 1.80
N GLY A 329 -15.38 -21.69 1.80
CA GLY A 329 -14.59 -21.57 0.59
C GLY A 329 -14.70 -20.19 -0.07
N SER A 330 -15.16 -19.15 0.64
CA SER A 330 -15.15 -17.77 0.15
C SER A 330 -13.72 -17.21 0.11
N ILE A 331 -13.53 -16.10 -0.58
CA ILE A 331 -12.22 -15.43 -0.68
C ILE A 331 -12.11 -14.44 0.48
N ASN A 332 -11.16 -14.66 1.37
CA ASN A 332 -10.79 -13.71 2.41
C ASN A 332 -9.92 -12.59 1.81
N SER A 333 -10.44 -11.37 1.79
CA SER A 333 -9.72 -10.18 1.32
C SER A 333 -8.85 -9.52 2.40
N HIS A 334 -8.96 -9.99 3.64
CA HIS A 334 -8.16 -9.54 4.78
C HIS A 334 -7.05 -10.54 5.14
N SER A 335 -6.81 -11.57 4.31
CA SER A 335 -5.71 -12.50 4.56
C SER A 335 -4.36 -11.84 4.27
N ALA A 336 -3.31 -12.25 4.98
CA ALA A 336 -1.96 -11.74 4.79
C ALA A 336 -1.54 -11.84 3.32
N LEU A 337 -1.79 -12.98 2.66
CA LEU A 337 -1.45 -13.14 1.24
C LEU A 337 -2.21 -12.16 0.33
N SER A 338 -3.48 -11.88 0.61
CA SER A 338 -4.26 -10.92 -0.18
C SER A 338 -3.77 -9.48 -0.03
N ILE A 339 -3.47 -9.07 1.21
CA ILE A 339 -2.99 -7.73 1.55
C ILE A 339 -1.60 -7.48 0.95
N ILE A 340 -0.67 -8.43 1.11
CA ILE A 340 0.70 -8.34 0.58
C ILE A 340 0.71 -8.18 -0.94
N LEU A 341 -0.22 -8.82 -1.64
CA LEU A 341 -0.31 -8.77 -3.10
C LEU A 341 -1.09 -7.56 -3.63
N SER A 342 -1.91 -6.90 -2.80
CA SER A 342 -2.56 -5.64 -3.14
C SER A 342 -1.61 -4.44 -3.04
N GLU A 343 -0.61 -4.52 -2.18
CA GLU A 343 0.36 -3.44 -1.97
C GLU A 343 1.50 -3.49 -2.99
N GLU A 344 1.98 -2.31 -3.42
CA GLU A 344 3.00 -2.18 -4.45
C GLU A 344 4.43 -2.02 -3.91
N SER A 345 4.60 -1.80 -2.60
CA SER A 345 5.92 -1.51 -2.02
C SER A 345 6.91 -2.69 -2.13
N ASN A 346 8.20 -2.38 -2.08
CA ASN A 346 9.26 -3.40 -2.10
C ASN A 346 9.30 -4.19 -0.79
N GLU A 347 8.96 -3.60 0.36
CA GLU A 347 8.91 -4.35 1.63
C GLU A 347 7.90 -5.50 1.56
N HIS A 348 6.77 -5.27 0.87
CA HIS A 348 5.76 -6.31 0.64
C HIS A 348 6.27 -7.45 -0.24
N LEU A 349 7.19 -7.19 -1.16
CA LEU A 349 7.79 -8.25 -1.98
C LEU A 349 8.67 -9.18 -1.14
N GLU A 350 9.43 -8.62 -0.19
CA GLU A 350 10.31 -9.41 0.68
C GLU A 350 9.52 -10.33 1.63
N MET A 351 8.28 -9.97 1.96
CA MET A 351 7.38 -10.80 2.77
C MET A 351 6.89 -12.05 2.06
N LEU A 352 6.96 -12.14 0.72
CA LEU A 352 6.53 -13.33 -0.02
C LEU A 352 7.48 -14.53 0.14
N ASP A 353 8.61 -14.36 0.81
CA ASP A 353 9.57 -15.44 1.06
C ASP A 353 9.10 -16.42 2.16
N GLY A 354 9.84 -17.51 2.37
CA GLY A 354 9.60 -18.45 3.47
C GLY A 354 8.25 -19.18 3.38
N LEU A 355 7.42 -19.03 4.41
CA LEU A 355 6.13 -19.73 4.54
C LEU A 355 5.17 -19.40 3.40
N LEU A 356 5.03 -18.12 3.06
CA LEU A 356 4.11 -17.67 2.02
C LEU A 356 4.53 -18.17 0.64
N PHE A 357 5.84 -18.23 0.37
CA PHE A 357 6.37 -18.82 -0.84
C PHE A 357 5.98 -20.31 -0.97
N GLN A 358 6.15 -21.08 0.11
CA GLN A 358 5.78 -22.50 0.13
C GLN A 358 4.27 -22.71 -0.05
N LEU A 359 3.44 -21.89 0.58
CA LEU A 359 1.99 -21.92 0.40
C LEU A 359 1.59 -21.64 -1.06
N LEU A 360 2.17 -20.59 -1.66
CA LEU A 360 1.97 -20.27 -3.08
C LEU A 360 2.43 -21.40 -4.00
N HIS A 361 3.51 -22.10 -3.64
CA HIS A 361 4.00 -23.24 -4.41
C HIS A 361 3.01 -24.41 -4.41
N GLU A 362 2.46 -24.74 -3.24
CA GLU A 362 1.42 -25.76 -3.12
C GLU A 362 0.14 -25.36 -3.85
N LYS A 363 -0.23 -24.07 -3.82
CA LYS A 363 -1.35 -23.56 -4.61
C LYS A 363 -1.09 -23.66 -6.11
N TRP A 364 0.11 -23.31 -6.59
CA TRP A 364 0.49 -23.45 -7.98
C TRP A 364 0.33 -24.90 -8.45
N LYS A 365 0.82 -25.86 -7.68
CA LYS A 365 0.76 -27.29 -8.00
C LYS A 365 -0.68 -27.81 -8.16
N HIS A 366 -1.61 -27.36 -7.31
CA HIS A 366 -2.97 -27.89 -7.26
C HIS A 366 -4.03 -27.07 -8.02
N TYR A 367 -3.89 -25.74 -8.09
CA TYR A 367 -4.84 -24.86 -8.78
C TYR A 367 -4.39 -24.49 -10.18
N ALA A 368 -3.16 -23.97 -10.31
CA ALA A 368 -2.74 -23.27 -11.52
C ALA A 368 -2.07 -24.17 -12.55
N LYS A 369 -1.21 -25.11 -12.13
CA LYS A 369 -0.32 -25.87 -13.03
C LYS A 369 -1.07 -26.58 -14.15
N VAL A 370 -2.12 -27.35 -13.83
CA VAL A 370 -2.88 -28.10 -14.84
C VAL A 370 -3.64 -27.16 -15.77
N GLN A 371 -4.32 -26.15 -15.23
CA GLN A 371 -5.07 -25.18 -16.05
C GLN A 371 -4.15 -24.40 -16.99
N PHE A 372 -2.97 -24.02 -16.50
CA PHE A 372 -1.94 -23.35 -17.27
C PHE A 372 -1.50 -24.21 -18.46
N TYR A 373 -1.14 -25.48 -18.25
CA TYR A 373 -0.74 -26.37 -19.35
C TYR A 373 -1.89 -26.67 -20.32
N VAL A 374 -3.13 -26.80 -19.84
CA VAL A 374 -4.28 -26.99 -20.72
C VAL A 374 -4.47 -25.77 -21.64
N LYS A 375 -4.38 -24.55 -21.10
CA LYS A 375 -4.42 -23.32 -21.90
C LYS A 375 -3.26 -23.25 -22.91
N ALA A 376 -2.04 -23.60 -22.48
CA ALA A 376 -0.87 -23.64 -23.35
C ALA A 376 -1.03 -24.67 -24.50
N VAL A 377 -1.65 -25.83 -24.24
CA VAL A 377 -1.94 -26.82 -25.30
C VAL A 377 -2.96 -26.29 -26.30
N PHE A 378 -4.06 -25.68 -25.83
CA PHE A 378 -5.04 -25.05 -26.73
C PHE A 378 -4.40 -23.94 -27.58
N PHE A 379 -3.48 -23.18 -26.99
CA PHE A 379 -2.70 -22.15 -27.67
C PHE A 379 -1.79 -22.73 -28.77
N ILE A 380 -1.05 -23.80 -28.48
CA ILE A 380 -0.21 -24.48 -29.48
C ILE A 380 -1.06 -25.04 -30.61
N LEU A 381 -2.20 -25.66 -30.30
CA LEU A 381 -3.12 -26.19 -31.31
C LEU A 381 -3.67 -25.08 -32.22
N TYR A 382 -4.02 -23.92 -31.64
CA TYR A 382 -4.40 -22.74 -32.41
C TYR A 382 -3.29 -22.27 -33.34
N LEU A 383 -2.04 -22.13 -32.85
CA LEU A 383 -0.90 -21.72 -33.67
C LEU A 383 -0.64 -22.68 -34.83
N VAL A 384 -0.73 -24.00 -34.59
CA VAL A 384 -0.58 -25.00 -35.65
C VAL A 384 -1.70 -24.85 -36.69
N ALA A 385 -2.95 -24.69 -36.27
CA ALA A 385 -4.08 -24.47 -37.19
C ALA A 385 -3.94 -23.16 -37.99
N PHE A 386 -3.41 -22.12 -37.36
CA PHE A 386 -3.15 -20.83 -38.01
C PHE A 386 -2.04 -20.94 -39.07
N ILE A 387 -0.91 -21.57 -38.73
CA ILE A 387 0.21 -21.78 -39.65
C ILE A 387 -0.23 -22.66 -40.83
N THR A 388 -0.99 -23.73 -40.59
CA THR A 388 -1.49 -24.59 -41.68
C THR A 388 -2.46 -23.86 -42.58
N ALA A 389 -3.30 -22.97 -42.05
CA ALA A 389 -4.19 -22.13 -42.86
C ALA A 389 -3.40 -21.22 -43.83
N ILE A 390 -2.28 -20.64 -43.38
CA ILE A 390 -1.39 -19.82 -44.23
C ILE A 390 -0.72 -20.69 -45.30
N TYR A 391 -0.19 -21.86 -44.94
CA TYR A 391 0.48 -22.75 -45.91
C TYR A 391 -0.46 -23.32 -46.98
N LEU A 392 -1.74 -23.50 -46.65
CA LEU A 392 -2.76 -23.97 -47.59
C LEU A 392 -3.33 -22.83 -48.46
N GLN A 393 -2.85 -21.59 -48.29
CA GLN A 393 -3.23 -20.48 -49.14
C GLN A 393 -2.64 -20.70 -50.55
N PRO A 394 -3.46 -20.60 -51.61
CA PRO A 394 -3.00 -20.89 -52.95
C PRO A 394 -2.06 -19.75 -53.40
N PRO A 395 -1.03 -20.06 -54.20
CA PRO A 395 -0.14 -19.03 -54.70
C PRO A 395 -0.94 -17.99 -55.50
N PRO A 396 -0.51 -16.71 -55.50
CA PRO A 396 -1.12 -15.70 -56.36
C PRO A 396 -1.06 -16.20 -57.82
N PRO A 397 -2.11 -15.95 -58.62
CA PRO A 397 -2.13 -16.39 -60.01
C PRO A 397 -0.89 -15.85 -60.73
N SER A 398 -0.12 -16.75 -61.33
CA SER A 398 1.05 -16.39 -62.13
C SER A 398 0.57 -15.80 -63.46
N THR A 399 1.04 -14.60 -63.79
CA THR A 399 0.91 -14.04 -65.13
C THR A 399 1.69 -14.90 -66.11
N VAL A 400 0.99 -15.76 -66.86
CA VAL A 400 1.59 -16.52 -67.97
C VAL A 400 1.60 -15.61 -69.20
N ILE A 401 2.79 -15.13 -69.58
CA ILE A 401 2.98 -14.44 -70.85
C ILE A 401 3.19 -15.51 -71.93
N SER A 402 2.17 -15.81 -72.73
CA SER A 402 2.31 -16.63 -73.94
C SER A 402 2.58 -15.72 -75.14
N ALA A 403 3.81 -15.76 -75.67
CA ALA A 403 4.16 -15.08 -76.91
C ALA A 403 3.97 -16.03 -78.10
N ASN A 404 2.87 -15.89 -78.84
CA ASN A 404 2.70 -16.59 -80.13
C ASN A 404 3.44 -15.81 -81.23
N THR A 405 4.57 -16.33 -81.69
CA THR A 405 5.38 -15.76 -82.78
C THR A 405 4.92 -16.28 -84.15
N SER A 406 3.76 -15.82 -84.62
CA SER A 406 3.44 -15.94 -86.06
C SER A 406 2.60 -14.82 -86.68
N LEU A 407 2.06 -13.89 -85.89
CA LEU A 407 1.62 -12.58 -86.36
C LEU A 407 1.93 -11.59 -85.24
N GLY A 408 2.62 -10.48 -85.53
CA GLY A 408 3.12 -9.50 -84.55
C GLY A 408 2.04 -8.71 -83.79
N LEU A 409 1.10 -9.42 -83.16
CA LEU A 409 0.13 -8.93 -82.20
C LEU A 409 0.40 -9.66 -80.88
N VAL A 410 1.05 -8.96 -79.95
CA VAL A 410 1.18 -9.42 -78.57
C VAL A 410 -0.21 -9.30 -77.94
N ASN A 411 -0.97 -10.39 -77.91
CA ASN A 411 -2.19 -10.46 -77.12
C ASN A 411 -1.76 -10.65 -75.66
N ILE A 412 -1.59 -9.53 -74.94
CA ILE A 412 -1.45 -9.56 -73.49
C ILE A 412 -2.83 -9.86 -72.93
N SER A 413 -3.17 -11.13 -72.75
CA SER A 413 -4.25 -11.48 -71.83
C SER A 413 -3.70 -11.26 -70.42
N VAL A 414 -3.81 -10.02 -69.92
CA VAL A 414 -3.71 -9.78 -68.49
C VAL A 414 -4.96 -10.46 -67.91
N VAL A 415 -4.81 -11.71 -67.46
CA VAL A 415 -5.74 -12.25 -66.48
C VAL A 415 -5.39 -11.54 -65.18
N ASP A 416 -5.78 -10.26 -65.09
CA ASP A 416 -5.82 -9.54 -63.83
C ASP A 416 -7.08 -10.03 -63.12
N GLN A 417 -7.11 -11.32 -62.80
CA GLN A 417 -7.91 -11.77 -61.67
C GLN A 417 -7.17 -11.30 -60.43
N CYS A 418 -7.30 -10.01 -60.14
CA CYS A 418 -7.36 -9.59 -58.76
C CYS A 418 -8.44 -10.49 -58.13
N TYR A 419 -8.02 -11.51 -57.38
CA TYR A 419 -8.92 -12.54 -56.86
C TYR A 419 -10.01 -11.93 -55.95
N LEU A 420 -9.79 -10.68 -55.52
CA LEU A 420 -10.68 -9.83 -54.75
C LEU A 420 -11.82 -9.19 -55.56
N LEU A 421 -11.70 -9.06 -56.89
CA LEU A 421 -12.63 -8.26 -57.73
C LEU A 421 -13.32 -9.05 -58.85
N SER A 422 -12.99 -10.33 -59.06
CA SER A 422 -13.66 -11.23 -60.02
C SER A 422 -14.32 -12.41 -59.29
N THR A 423 -15.43 -12.16 -58.60
CA THR A 423 -16.20 -13.19 -57.88
C THR A 423 -17.12 -13.96 -58.82
N SER A 424 -16.77 -15.20 -59.19
CA SER A 424 -17.66 -16.05 -60.00
C SER A 424 -18.00 -17.41 -59.36
N SER A 425 -17.85 -17.56 -58.04
CA SER A 425 -18.32 -18.76 -57.33
C SER A 425 -18.59 -18.49 -55.85
N ALA A 426 -19.69 -19.04 -55.31
CA ALA A 426 -20.04 -18.99 -53.89
C ALA A 426 -18.92 -19.55 -52.98
N THR A 427 -18.12 -20.48 -53.49
CA THR A 427 -16.97 -21.06 -52.77
C THR A 427 -15.82 -20.07 -52.58
N GLN A 428 -15.64 -19.11 -53.50
CA GLN A 428 -14.57 -18.11 -53.43
C GLN A 428 -14.92 -16.95 -52.47
N ILE A 429 -16.20 -16.54 -52.43
CA ILE A 429 -16.69 -15.57 -51.44
C ILE A 429 -16.54 -16.12 -50.02
N PHE A 430 -16.93 -17.39 -49.81
CA PHE A 430 -16.76 -18.06 -48.53
C PHE A 430 -15.28 -18.15 -48.10
N ARG A 431 -14.38 -18.45 -49.05
CA ARG A 431 -12.93 -18.47 -48.81
C ARG A 431 -12.37 -17.09 -48.43
N TYR A 432 -12.77 -16.04 -49.14
CA TYR A 432 -12.33 -14.67 -48.87
C TYR A 432 -12.75 -14.18 -47.48
N VAL A 433 -13.99 -14.47 -47.08
CA VAL A 433 -14.48 -14.17 -45.73
C VAL A 433 -13.66 -14.90 -44.67
N LEU A 434 -13.34 -16.18 -44.89
CA LEU A 434 -12.47 -16.93 -43.99
C LEU A 434 -11.05 -16.37 -43.92
N GLU A 435 -10.45 -15.97 -45.04
CA GLU A 435 -9.11 -15.35 -45.06
C GLU A 435 -9.10 -14.01 -44.32
N CYS A 436 -10.12 -13.18 -44.49
CA CYS A 436 -10.28 -11.95 -43.71
C CYS A 436 -10.46 -12.24 -42.21
N ILE A 437 -11.25 -13.25 -41.86
CA ILE A 437 -11.41 -13.70 -40.46
C ILE A 437 -10.09 -14.22 -39.91
N VAL A 438 -9.29 -14.96 -40.68
CA VAL A 438 -7.97 -15.46 -40.27
C VAL A 438 -6.99 -14.31 -40.06
N VAL A 439 -6.95 -13.31 -40.94
CA VAL A 439 -6.06 -12.14 -40.77
C VAL A 439 -6.50 -11.26 -39.60
N ILE A 440 -7.80 -10.97 -39.48
CA ILE A 440 -8.34 -10.19 -38.36
C ILE A 440 -8.13 -10.96 -37.06
N SER A 441 -8.38 -12.28 -37.03
CA SER A 441 -8.11 -13.10 -35.85
C SER A 441 -6.62 -13.18 -35.54
N ALA A 442 -5.72 -13.19 -36.52
CA ALA A 442 -4.28 -13.12 -36.29
C ALA A 442 -3.86 -11.83 -35.60
N VAL A 443 -4.39 -10.69 -36.06
CA VAL A 443 -4.08 -9.36 -35.48
C VAL A 443 -4.69 -9.22 -34.09
N VAL A 444 -5.97 -9.58 -33.92
CA VAL A 444 -6.65 -9.60 -32.61
C VAL A 444 -5.92 -10.54 -31.66
N TYR A 445 -5.48 -11.70 -32.14
CA TYR A 445 -4.72 -12.65 -31.36
C TYR A 445 -3.31 -12.17 -31.03
N LEU A 446 -2.61 -11.45 -31.90
CA LEU A 446 -1.30 -10.86 -31.58
C LEU A 446 -1.44 -9.85 -30.44
N VAL A 447 -2.52 -9.07 -30.45
CA VAL A 447 -2.88 -8.15 -29.35
C VAL A 447 -3.20 -8.94 -28.08
N VAL A 448 -4.00 -10.00 -28.16
CA VAL A 448 -4.32 -10.87 -27.01
C VAL A 448 -3.06 -11.59 -26.50
N ALA A 449 -2.17 -12.07 -27.36
CA ALA A 449 -0.94 -12.75 -27.01
C ALA A 449 0.02 -11.79 -26.30
N VAL A 450 0.10 -10.52 -26.71
CA VAL A 450 0.86 -9.49 -25.98
C VAL A 450 0.26 -9.23 -24.59
N LEU A 451 -1.07 -9.23 -24.47
CA LEU A 451 -1.76 -9.12 -23.18
C LEU A 451 -1.64 -10.40 -22.33
N GLU A 452 -1.55 -11.57 -22.95
CA GLU A 452 -1.35 -12.86 -22.28
C GLU A 452 0.11 -13.04 -21.84
N ILE A 453 1.10 -12.57 -22.62
CA ILE A 453 2.51 -12.52 -22.20
C ILE A 453 2.66 -11.73 -20.90
N TYR A 454 1.89 -10.64 -20.74
CA TYR A 454 1.83 -9.89 -19.47
C TYR A 454 1.26 -10.74 -18.32
N ASN A 455 0.37 -11.69 -18.62
CA ASN A 455 -0.21 -12.65 -17.67
C ASN A 455 0.60 -13.95 -17.53
N GLU A 456 1.64 -14.20 -18.33
CA GLU A 456 2.45 -15.44 -18.34
C GLU A 456 3.79 -15.32 -17.59
N VAL A 457 3.90 -14.34 -16.69
CA VAL A 457 5.08 -14.06 -15.83
C VAL A 457 5.24 -15.11 -14.70
N SER A 458 4.91 -16.38 -14.97
CA SER A 458 4.89 -17.47 -13.98
C SER A 458 6.25 -18.15 -13.77
N PHE A 459 7.22 -17.97 -14.68
CA PHE A 459 8.49 -18.69 -14.63
C PHE A 459 9.62 -17.85 -14.05
N LYS A 460 10.30 -18.39 -13.04
CA LYS A 460 11.44 -17.76 -12.34
C LYS A 460 12.54 -17.25 -13.26
N LEU A 461 12.82 -17.97 -14.35
CA LEU A 461 13.85 -17.56 -15.30
C LEU A 461 13.34 -16.50 -16.27
N VAL A 462 12.13 -16.65 -16.82
CA VAL A 462 11.63 -15.84 -17.95
C VAL A 462 10.91 -14.57 -17.50
N GLY A 463 10.27 -14.61 -16.33
CA GLY A 463 9.43 -13.53 -15.81
C GLY A 463 10.13 -12.16 -15.72
N PRO A 464 11.32 -12.06 -15.09
CA PRO A 464 12.07 -10.80 -15.04
C PRO A 464 12.41 -10.24 -16.43
N PHE A 465 12.72 -11.11 -17.40
CA PHE A 465 13.02 -10.67 -18.77
C PHE A 465 11.78 -10.10 -19.46
N ILE A 466 10.60 -10.71 -19.30
CA ILE A 466 9.35 -10.19 -19.89
C ILE A 466 9.02 -8.81 -19.31
N VAL A 467 9.12 -8.63 -17.98
CA VAL A 467 8.87 -7.34 -17.33
C VAL A 467 9.88 -6.29 -17.81
N ALA A 468 11.15 -6.66 -17.93
CA ALA A 468 12.19 -5.79 -18.46
C ALA A 468 11.90 -5.34 -19.89
N ILE A 469 11.54 -6.27 -20.78
CA ILE A 469 11.18 -5.98 -22.17
C ILE A 469 9.97 -5.04 -22.23
N TYR A 470 8.93 -5.29 -21.43
CA TYR A 470 7.73 -4.44 -21.42
C TYR A 470 8.06 -2.99 -21.03
N ASN A 471 8.80 -2.81 -19.93
CA ASN A 471 9.19 -1.48 -19.45
C ASN A 471 10.13 -0.77 -20.43
N MET A 472 11.04 -1.50 -21.09
CA MET A 472 11.88 -0.96 -22.16
C MET A 472 11.06 -0.51 -23.36
N ILE A 473 10.08 -1.30 -23.81
CA ILE A 473 9.24 -0.96 -24.96
C ILE A 473 8.38 0.27 -24.65
N MET A 474 7.67 0.27 -23.52
CA MET A 474 6.74 1.33 -23.17
C MET A 474 7.43 2.63 -22.72
N GLY A 475 8.57 2.52 -22.05
CA GLY A 475 9.32 3.68 -21.54
C GLY A 475 10.36 4.19 -22.52
N ASP A 476 11.39 3.38 -22.79
CA ASP A 476 12.62 3.82 -23.44
C ASP A 476 12.50 3.84 -24.97
N LEU A 477 11.95 2.77 -25.56
CA LEU A 477 11.77 2.65 -27.00
C LEU A 477 10.76 3.68 -27.51
N LEU A 478 9.66 3.92 -26.79
CA LEU A 478 8.67 4.93 -27.19
C LEU A 478 9.29 6.34 -27.22
N ARG A 479 10.06 6.71 -26.20
CA ARG A 479 10.78 8.01 -26.15
C ARG A 479 11.78 8.13 -27.29
N PHE A 480 12.53 7.05 -27.55
CA PHE A 480 13.43 6.98 -28.68
C PHE A 480 12.69 7.13 -30.01
N LEU A 481 11.58 6.42 -30.23
CA LEU A 481 10.80 6.46 -31.46
C LEU A 481 10.26 7.88 -31.73
N ILE A 482 9.84 8.61 -30.69
CA ILE A 482 9.42 10.00 -30.82
C ILE A 482 10.58 10.89 -31.31
N LEU A 483 11.75 10.82 -30.65
CA LEU A 483 12.93 11.60 -31.05
C LEU A 483 13.42 11.22 -32.45
N TYR A 484 13.49 9.92 -32.72
CA TYR A 484 13.90 9.36 -34.01
C TYR A 484 12.97 9.81 -35.13
N SER A 485 11.65 9.81 -34.90
CA SER A 485 10.66 10.23 -35.91
C SER A 485 10.85 11.69 -36.35
N ILE A 486 11.23 12.59 -35.43
CA ILE A 486 11.50 14.00 -35.74
C ILE A 486 12.67 14.12 -36.72
N PHE A 487 13.78 13.42 -36.45
CA PHE A 487 14.95 13.40 -37.34
C PHE A 487 14.62 12.70 -38.67
N LEU A 488 13.95 11.55 -38.61
CA LEU A 488 13.56 10.79 -39.80
C LEU A 488 12.69 11.63 -40.75
N MET A 489 11.69 12.34 -40.23
CA MET A 489 10.86 13.24 -41.02
C MET A 489 11.70 14.39 -41.60
N GLY A 490 12.53 15.07 -40.79
CA GLY A 490 13.35 16.20 -41.25
C GLY A 490 14.32 15.82 -42.38
N PHE A 491 15.07 14.73 -42.21
CA PHE A 491 16.04 14.27 -43.21
C PHE A 491 15.37 13.62 -44.44
N SER A 492 14.22 12.95 -44.29
CA SER A 492 13.48 12.41 -45.44
C SER A 492 13.02 13.50 -46.39
N GLN A 493 12.52 14.63 -45.87
CA GLN A 493 12.08 15.74 -46.71
C GLN A 493 13.27 16.47 -47.35
N ALA A 494 14.40 16.59 -46.64
CA ALA A 494 15.61 17.16 -47.21
C ALA A 494 16.16 16.29 -48.37
N MET A 495 16.15 14.96 -48.22
CA MET A 495 16.57 14.02 -49.26
C MET A 495 15.61 13.99 -50.46
N TYR A 496 14.30 14.06 -50.21
CA TYR A 496 13.29 14.23 -51.25
C TYR A 496 13.57 15.45 -52.15
N ILE A 497 13.95 16.58 -51.54
CA ILE A 497 14.26 17.82 -52.27
C ILE A 497 15.52 17.65 -53.14
N VAL A 498 16.55 16.99 -52.61
CA VAL A 498 17.84 16.78 -53.30
C VAL A 498 17.69 15.88 -54.54
N PHE A 499 16.83 14.88 -54.45
CA PHE A 499 16.53 13.94 -55.54
C PHE A 499 15.31 14.33 -56.39
N ARG A 500 14.78 15.54 -56.20
CA ARG A 500 13.62 16.00 -56.97
C ARG A 500 13.98 16.15 -58.44
N GLY A 501 13.33 15.34 -59.28
CA GLY A 501 13.49 15.36 -60.73
C GLY A 501 14.55 14.40 -61.29
N THR A 502 15.22 13.60 -60.44
CA THR A 502 16.17 12.57 -60.90
C THR A 502 15.52 11.20 -61.14
N GLY A 503 14.27 11.00 -60.67
CA GLY A 503 13.52 9.76 -60.88
C GLY A 503 13.88 8.61 -59.94
N HIS A 504 14.60 8.88 -58.85
CA HIS A 504 15.03 7.83 -57.91
C HIS A 504 13.82 7.15 -57.22
N PRO A 505 13.75 5.80 -57.18
CA PRO A 505 12.57 5.08 -56.71
C PRO A 505 12.25 5.35 -55.24
N LEU A 506 13.26 5.40 -54.37
CA LEU A 506 13.07 5.60 -52.92
C LEU A 506 12.74 7.05 -52.55
N PHE A 507 13.06 8.03 -53.39
CA PHE A 507 12.91 9.47 -53.09
C PHE A 507 11.98 10.20 -54.06
N SER A 508 11.11 9.45 -54.74
CA SER A 508 10.15 9.99 -55.72
C SER A 508 8.93 10.66 -55.08
N HIS A 509 8.54 10.19 -53.88
CA HIS A 509 7.41 10.70 -53.10
C HIS A 509 7.82 10.99 -51.64
N PRO A 510 7.20 11.97 -50.97
CA PRO A 510 7.56 12.34 -49.60
C PRO A 510 7.35 11.21 -48.59
N PHE A 511 6.28 10.41 -48.73
CA PHE A 511 6.05 9.24 -47.86
C PHE A 511 7.01 8.08 -48.17
N GLN A 512 7.33 7.86 -49.45
CA GLN A 512 8.30 6.84 -49.85
C GLN A 512 9.72 7.20 -49.38
N SER A 513 10.03 8.49 -49.33
CA SER A 513 11.30 9.02 -48.81
C SER A 513 11.48 8.74 -47.31
N ILE A 514 10.40 8.70 -46.53
CA ILE A 514 10.46 8.28 -45.11
C ILE A 514 10.87 6.81 -45.02
N MET A 515 10.27 5.94 -45.84
CA MET A 515 10.64 4.52 -45.92
C MET A 515 12.08 4.35 -46.41
N GLY A 516 12.49 5.12 -47.42
CA GLY A 516 13.86 5.10 -47.92
C GLY A 516 14.87 5.48 -46.85
N MET A 517 14.62 6.55 -46.09
CA MET A 517 15.48 6.91 -44.95
C MET A 517 15.46 5.85 -43.85
N PHE A 518 14.32 5.23 -43.58
CA PHE A 518 14.22 4.15 -42.59
C PHE A 518 15.05 2.91 -42.99
N ILE A 519 15.03 2.52 -44.26
CA ILE A 519 15.86 1.42 -44.79
C ILE A 519 17.34 1.73 -44.65
N ILE A 520 17.75 2.97 -44.94
CA ILE A 520 19.14 3.42 -44.78
C ILE A 520 19.63 3.26 -43.34
N THR A 521 18.78 3.57 -42.35
CA THR A 521 19.10 3.37 -40.93
C THR A 521 19.43 1.93 -40.56
N LEU A 522 18.83 0.95 -41.25
CA LEU A 522 19.06 -0.48 -41.02
C LEU A 522 20.36 -0.99 -41.67
N GLY A 523 21.06 -0.13 -42.42
CA GLY A 523 22.37 -0.43 -43.01
C GLY A 523 22.34 -0.74 -44.51
N GLU A 524 21.18 -0.69 -45.17
CA GLU A 524 21.06 -0.88 -46.61
C GLU A 524 21.24 0.46 -47.35
N PHE A 525 22.49 0.85 -47.60
CA PHE A 525 22.85 2.11 -48.28
C PHE A 525 23.89 1.97 -49.39
N SER A 526 24.35 0.74 -49.68
CA SER A 526 25.41 0.47 -50.67
C SER A 526 25.04 1.00 -52.07
N ASP A 527 23.84 0.69 -52.53
CA ASP A 527 23.37 1.09 -53.86
C ASP A 527 23.08 2.60 -53.91
N LEU A 528 22.58 3.14 -52.80
CA LEU A 528 22.25 4.55 -52.68
C LEU A 528 23.46 5.48 -52.74
N TYR A 529 24.61 5.05 -52.23
CA TYR A 529 25.82 5.88 -52.26
C TYR A 529 26.28 6.17 -53.70
N LEU A 530 26.10 5.20 -54.60
CA LEU A 530 26.40 5.36 -56.03
C LEU A 530 25.41 6.31 -56.70
N ASP A 531 24.15 6.28 -56.29
CA ASP A 531 23.09 7.13 -56.82
C ASP A 531 23.19 8.59 -56.37
N PHE A 532 24.01 8.93 -55.36
CA PHE A 532 24.28 10.32 -55.00
C PHE A 532 24.97 11.11 -56.11
N GLU A 533 25.70 10.47 -57.03
CA GLU A 533 26.28 11.15 -58.20
C GLU A 533 25.22 11.62 -59.19
N GLN A 534 24.04 11.01 -59.19
CA GLN A 534 22.91 11.37 -60.05
C GLN A 534 22.05 12.48 -59.42
N ALA A 535 22.31 12.86 -58.17
CA ALA A 535 21.60 13.94 -57.49
C ALA A 535 21.94 15.30 -58.10
N ARG A 536 21.00 16.26 -58.03
CA ARG A 536 21.19 17.62 -58.55
C ARG A 536 22.40 18.34 -57.92
N HIS A 537 22.67 18.03 -56.65
CA HIS A 537 23.81 18.52 -55.89
C HIS A 537 24.48 17.34 -55.15
N PRO A 538 25.42 16.63 -55.79
CA PRO A 538 25.98 15.39 -55.23
C PRO A 538 26.76 15.63 -53.93
N ALA A 539 27.48 16.75 -53.82
CA ALA A 539 28.19 17.11 -52.60
C ALA A 539 27.24 17.37 -51.42
N ALA A 540 26.12 18.06 -51.66
CA ALA A 540 25.12 18.34 -50.62
C ALA A 540 24.41 17.05 -50.16
N ALA A 541 24.11 16.13 -51.09
CA ALA A 541 23.54 14.82 -50.79
C ALA A 541 24.46 14.00 -49.87
N LYS A 542 25.75 13.93 -50.22
CA LYS A 542 26.76 13.19 -49.44
C LYS A 542 26.96 13.78 -48.04
N VAL A 543 27.00 15.10 -47.91
CA VAL A 543 27.11 15.77 -46.60
C VAL A 543 25.88 15.52 -45.73
N LEU A 544 24.68 15.65 -46.29
CA LEU A 544 23.42 15.42 -45.58
C LEU A 544 23.30 13.96 -45.11
N PHE A 545 23.72 13.01 -45.95
CA PHE A 545 23.79 11.59 -45.62
C PHE A 545 24.78 11.31 -44.48
N VAL A 546 25.99 11.87 -44.52
CA VAL A 546 26.98 11.69 -43.44
C VAL A 546 26.46 12.25 -42.10
N ILE A 547 25.84 13.43 -42.12
CA ILE A 547 25.25 14.03 -40.91
C ILE A 547 24.13 13.14 -40.36
N TYR A 548 23.24 12.63 -41.23
CA TYR A 548 22.18 11.71 -40.84
C TYR A 548 22.73 10.43 -40.19
N MET A 549 23.75 9.82 -40.80
CA MET A 549 24.38 8.61 -40.26
C MET A 549 25.00 8.86 -38.88
N VAL A 550 25.78 9.93 -38.71
CA VAL A 550 26.37 10.25 -37.39
C VAL A 550 25.29 10.48 -36.33
N ILE A 551 24.24 11.22 -36.64
CA ILE A 551 23.17 11.48 -35.65
C ILE A 551 22.42 10.20 -35.32
N VAL A 552 21.96 9.46 -36.33
CA VAL A 552 21.02 8.37 -36.10
C VAL A 552 21.72 7.08 -35.70
N THR A 553 22.77 6.67 -36.42
CA THR A 553 23.41 5.38 -36.15
C THR A 553 24.43 5.47 -35.03
N VAL A 554 25.16 6.59 -34.89
CA VAL A 554 26.20 6.73 -33.86
C VAL A 554 25.65 7.33 -32.56
N LEU A 555 24.79 8.35 -32.59
CA LEU A 555 24.31 8.98 -31.36
C LEU A 555 23.04 8.31 -30.82
N LEU A 556 22.00 8.19 -31.65
CA LEU A 556 20.68 7.74 -31.16
C LEU A 556 20.65 6.25 -30.80
N ILE A 557 21.29 5.37 -31.58
CA ILE A 557 21.36 3.93 -31.25
C ILE A 557 22.19 3.70 -29.98
N ASN A 558 23.35 4.35 -29.83
CA ASN A 558 24.18 4.20 -28.64
C ASN A 558 23.48 4.75 -27.38
N MET A 559 22.71 5.84 -27.51
CA MET A 559 21.88 6.35 -26.42
C MET A 559 20.74 5.37 -26.07
N LEU A 560 20.09 4.76 -27.07
CA LEU A 560 19.05 3.75 -26.86
C LEU A 560 19.60 2.52 -26.11
N ILE A 561 20.76 2.00 -26.53
CA ILE A 561 21.43 0.89 -25.86
C ILE A 561 21.75 1.25 -24.40
N ALA A 562 22.23 2.47 -24.14
CA ALA A 562 22.53 2.93 -22.79
C ALA A 562 21.28 3.04 -21.90
N MET A 563 20.18 3.58 -22.42
CA MET A 563 18.91 3.68 -21.68
C MET A 563 18.32 2.29 -21.38
N MET A 564 18.21 1.43 -22.40
CA MET A 564 17.71 0.05 -22.21
C MET A 564 18.59 -0.76 -21.27
N GLY A 565 19.92 -0.60 -21.34
CA GLY A 565 20.85 -1.26 -20.43
C GLY A 565 20.65 -0.84 -18.96
N ASN A 566 20.40 0.45 -18.71
CA ASN A 566 20.12 0.93 -17.35
C ASN A 566 18.78 0.41 -16.81
N THR A 567 17.73 0.44 -17.64
CA THR A 567 16.40 -0.11 -17.28
C THR A 567 16.47 -1.61 -17.04
N PHE A 568 17.22 -2.37 -17.85
CA PHE A 568 17.47 -3.78 -17.62
C PHE A 568 18.11 -4.03 -16.26
N ASN A 569 19.20 -3.33 -15.96
CA ASN A 569 19.93 -3.52 -14.70
C ASN A 569 19.08 -3.17 -13.49
N LYS A 570 18.22 -2.15 -13.59
CA LYS A 570 17.28 -1.76 -12.52
C LYS A 570 16.23 -2.84 -12.24
N ILE A 571 15.66 -3.44 -13.28
CA ILE A 571 14.64 -4.50 -13.16
C ILE A 571 15.27 -5.86 -12.82
N ALA A 572 16.46 -6.14 -13.34
CA ALA A 572 17.21 -7.34 -12.96
C ALA A 572 17.62 -7.32 -11.49
N ALA A 573 17.83 -6.12 -10.91
CA ALA A 573 18.09 -5.95 -9.49
C ALA A 573 16.85 -6.26 -8.61
N THR A 574 15.63 -6.06 -9.12
CA THR A 574 14.38 -6.39 -8.41
C THR A 574 14.05 -7.88 -8.54
N ARG A 575 14.89 -8.73 -7.93
CA ARG A 575 14.80 -10.21 -7.91
C ARG A 575 13.42 -10.76 -7.53
N TRP A 576 12.57 -9.97 -6.89
CA TRP A 576 11.30 -10.38 -6.29
C TRP A 576 10.05 -10.05 -7.13
N GLU A 577 10.16 -9.23 -8.18
CA GLU A 577 8.99 -8.83 -8.99
C GLU A 577 8.31 -10.02 -9.69
N TRP A 578 9.09 -10.99 -10.17
CA TRP A 578 8.51 -12.19 -10.79
C TRP A 578 7.68 -13.00 -9.79
N GLN A 579 8.04 -13.02 -8.50
CA GLN A 579 7.28 -13.74 -7.48
C GLN A 579 5.91 -13.12 -7.26
N ARG A 580 5.82 -11.79 -7.23
CA ARG A 580 4.53 -11.07 -7.14
C ARG A 580 3.64 -11.40 -8.32
N GLN A 581 4.17 -11.38 -9.54
CA GLN A 581 3.36 -11.68 -10.72
C GLN A 581 2.92 -13.15 -10.75
N TRP A 582 3.82 -14.07 -10.44
CA TRP A 582 3.49 -15.48 -10.27
C TRP A 582 2.38 -15.69 -9.22
N ALA A 583 2.50 -15.03 -8.06
CA ALA A 583 1.51 -15.10 -6.99
C ALA A 583 0.15 -14.53 -7.41
N LYS A 584 0.12 -13.40 -8.14
CA LYS A 584 -1.11 -12.84 -8.72
C LYS A 584 -1.80 -13.82 -9.66
N ILE A 585 -1.03 -14.51 -10.53
CA ILE A 585 -1.56 -15.52 -11.45
C ILE A 585 -2.14 -16.72 -10.67
N VAL A 586 -1.42 -17.21 -9.65
CA VAL A 586 -1.91 -18.28 -8.77
C VAL A 586 -3.26 -17.90 -8.16
N LEU A 587 -3.40 -16.67 -7.65
CA LEU A 587 -4.66 -16.19 -7.10
C LEU A 587 -5.76 -16.02 -8.15
N VAL A 588 -5.46 -15.51 -9.34
CA VAL A 588 -6.46 -15.41 -10.43
C VAL A 588 -6.97 -16.80 -10.83
N MET A 589 -6.07 -17.78 -10.97
CA MET A 589 -6.45 -19.17 -11.27
C MET A 589 -7.24 -19.79 -10.13
N GLU A 590 -6.88 -19.51 -8.87
CA GLU A 590 -7.68 -19.93 -7.71
C GLU A 590 -9.10 -19.37 -7.76
N ARG A 591 -9.26 -18.06 -8.01
CA ARG A 591 -10.55 -17.39 -8.10
C ARG A 591 -11.45 -17.90 -9.23
N SER A 592 -10.84 -18.47 -10.28
CA SER A 592 -11.58 -19.11 -11.38
C SER A 592 -12.27 -20.43 -10.99
N VAL A 593 -11.90 -21.01 -9.85
CA VAL A 593 -12.41 -22.30 -9.36
C VAL A 593 -13.59 -22.08 -8.41
N SER A 594 -14.62 -22.93 -8.50
CA SER A 594 -15.78 -22.85 -7.60
C SER A 594 -15.41 -23.03 -6.12
N ALA A 595 -16.20 -22.47 -5.21
CA ALA A 595 -15.91 -22.51 -3.76
C ALA A 595 -15.74 -23.94 -3.21
N GLU A 596 -16.61 -24.87 -3.60
CA GLU A 596 -16.53 -26.27 -3.19
C GLU A 596 -15.21 -26.94 -3.64
N HIS A 597 -14.80 -26.69 -4.88
CA HIS A 597 -13.54 -27.20 -5.40
C HIS A 597 -12.34 -26.54 -4.72
N ARG A 598 -12.46 -25.25 -4.34
CA ARG A 598 -11.43 -24.56 -3.56
C ARG A 598 -11.22 -25.21 -2.21
N ILE A 599 -12.27 -25.52 -1.46
CA ILE A 599 -12.16 -26.26 -0.20
C ILE A 599 -11.53 -27.63 -0.42
N LYS A 600 -12.00 -28.39 -1.41
CA LYS A 600 -11.48 -29.75 -1.69
C LYS A 600 -9.98 -29.73 -1.98
N LYS A 601 -9.50 -28.75 -2.76
CA LYS A 601 -8.08 -28.58 -3.06
C LYS A 601 -7.29 -28.05 -1.86
N GLN A 602 -7.85 -27.15 -1.05
CA GLN A 602 -7.24 -26.66 0.19
C GLN A 602 -6.94 -27.81 1.13
N ARG A 603 -7.84 -28.80 1.23
CA ARG A 603 -7.68 -30.00 2.07
C ARG A 603 -6.48 -30.86 1.70
N ILE A 604 -5.93 -30.74 0.49
CA ILE A 604 -4.79 -31.55 0.04
C ILE A 604 -3.49 -31.10 0.70
N TYR A 605 -3.27 -29.78 0.81
CA TYR A 605 -2.04 -29.21 1.36
C TYR A 605 -2.18 -28.73 2.81
N SER A 606 -3.33 -29.01 3.46
CA SER A 606 -3.58 -28.60 4.84
C SER A 606 -4.13 -29.75 5.67
N GLN A 607 -3.97 -29.66 6.99
CA GLN A 607 -4.50 -30.61 7.97
C GLN A 607 -5.56 -29.94 8.86
N PRO A 608 -6.53 -30.69 9.40
CA PRO A 608 -7.45 -30.13 10.38
C PRO A 608 -6.68 -29.70 11.63
N ASP A 609 -7.10 -28.58 12.21
CA ASP A 609 -6.57 -28.12 13.49
C ASP A 609 -6.94 -29.11 14.62
N SER A 610 -6.12 -29.16 15.67
CA SER A 610 -6.32 -30.06 16.83
C SER A 610 -7.68 -29.84 17.51
N LYS A 611 -8.17 -28.59 17.48
CA LYS A 611 -9.47 -28.17 18.03
C LYS A 611 -10.64 -28.30 17.03
N GLY A 612 -10.39 -28.73 15.79
CA GLY A 612 -11.41 -28.93 14.76
C GLY A 612 -12.00 -27.67 14.11
N ASN A 613 -11.67 -26.47 14.62
CA ASN A 613 -12.27 -25.21 14.18
C ASN A 613 -11.55 -24.52 13.00
N GLY A 614 -10.43 -25.10 12.54
CA GLY A 614 -9.59 -24.49 11.51
C GLY A 614 -8.78 -25.50 10.72
N ARG A 615 -7.94 -24.98 9.83
CA ARG A 615 -6.98 -25.78 9.06
C ARG A 615 -5.59 -25.18 9.20
N ARG A 616 -4.59 -26.05 9.15
CA ARG A 616 -3.18 -25.69 9.29
C ARG A 616 -2.39 -26.16 8.07
N PHE A 617 -1.46 -25.34 7.61
CA PHE A 617 -0.51 -25.67 6.56
C PHE A 617 0.70 -26.37 7.16
N VAL A 618 1.10 -27.50 6.57
CA VAL A 618 2.21 -28.30 7.06
C VAL A 618 3.47 -27.92 6.30
N VAL A 619 4.49 -27.52 7.04
CA VAL A 619 5.84 -27.25 6.54
C VAL A 619 6.78 -28.29 7.11
N ARG A 620 7.66 -28.82 6.27
CA ARG A 620 8.65 -29.85 6.63
C ARG A 620 10.06 -29.32 6.45
#